data_AF-A0A7C1BGJ8-F1
#
_entry.id   AF-A0A7C1BGJ8-F1
#
_cell.length_a   1.000
_cell.length_b   1.000
_cell.length_c   1.000
_cell.angle_alpha   90.00
_cell.angle_beta   90.00
_cell.angle_gamma   90.00
#
_symmetry.space_group_name_H-M   'P 1'
#
loop_
_entity.id
_entity.type
_entity.pdbx_description
1 polymer ?
#
loop_
_entity_poly.entity_id
_entity_poly.type
_entity_poly.pdbx_seq_one_letter_code
_entity_poly.pdbx_strand_id
1 'polypeptide(L)'
;MKIRANHLTILRIILLPLPYFLIYGDIKAKVTALACFALLGLTDYFDGLMARHDGSTPLGRLLDPVADKIFISVTLIPLVDLGILPLWIVWPIFLREFMVTEFRTFCTTSRKQLRVTELAKIKTTLQMIGAGLIFMTHIFPDKTILIVFLSGALLATLSMAAVLYWRNHHLSTRVQKALGLFAFGLAVGLALSPPQIIITYGLVMLGITLISGSQYLITGLPECLRQGLPALGRLVASLILPLLSLALMPSAPKELSVLVVIIAALEFGSQGLDMWAVQEGKVDISWIKRHIIIPVALLSLLLGWMFYGFNSAVPAFLWTTTGLCICYTMANIRIYWKASYNN
;
A
#
# COMPACT_ATOMS: atom_id res chain seq x y z
N MET A 1 11.84 -5.33 -29.20
CA MET A 1 11.97 -5.76 -27.79
C MET A 1 10.58 -6.03 -27.25
N LYS A 2 10.22 -7.26 -26.85
CA LYS A 2 8.85 -7.57 -26.37
C LYS A 2 8.69 -7.02 -24.95
N ILE A 3 7.84 -6.03 -24.75
CA ILE A 3 7.53 -5.46 -23.43
C ILE A 3 6.82 -6.54 -22.60
N ARG A 4 7.44 -6.97 -21.50
CA ARG A 4 6.85 -7.93 -20.53
C ARG A 4 6.23 -7.18 -19.36
N ALA A 5 5.23 -7.79 -18.70
CA ALA A 5 4.54 -7.24 -17.53
C ALA A 5 5.48 -6.62 -16.48
N ASN A 6 6.59 -7.30 -16.14
CA ASN A 6 7.55 -6.79 -15.16
C ASN A 6 8.13 -5.41 -15.49
N HIS A 7 8.29 -5.06 -16.78
CA HIS A 7 8.83 -3.76 -17.16
C HIS A 7 7.87 -2.64 -16.78
N LEU A 8 6.56 -2.88 -16.87
CA LEU A 8 5.52 -1.95 -16.41
C LEU A 8 5.54 -1.83 -14.89
N THR A 9 5.66 -2.94 -14.15
CA THR A 9 5.77 -2.92 -12.69
C THR A 9 6.99 -2.14 -12.22
N ILE A 10 8.15 -2.35 -12.84
CA ILE A 10 9.39 -1.63 -12.53
C ILE A 10 9.25 -0.14 -12.88
N LEU A 11 8.73 0.17 -14.08
CA LEU A 11 8.46 1.54 -14.50
C LEU A 11 7.54 2.25 -13.50
N ARG A 12 6.48 1.59 -13.05
CA ARG A 12 5.55 2.10 -12.04
C ARG A 12 6.28 2.45 -10.75
N ILE A 13 7.11 1.56 -10.21
CA ILE A 13 7.90 1.82 -9.00
C ILE A 13 8.82 3.04 -9.18
N ILE A 14 9.49 3.15 -10.34
CA ILE A 14 10.39 4.28 -10.64
C ILE A 14 9.64 5.60 -10.77
N LEU A 15 8.41 5.58 -11.31
CA LEU A 15 7.61 6.77 -11.55
C LEU A 15 6.79 7.22 -10.33
N LEU A 16 6.53 6.35 -9.34
CA LEU A 16 5.76 6.68 -8.13
C LEU A 16 6.25 7.92 -7.35
N PRO A 17 7.57 8.24 -7.26
CA PRO A 17 8.03 9.48 -6.65
C PRO A 17 7.49 10.75 -7.32
N LEU A 18 7.16 10.71 -8.62
CA LEU A 18 6.68 11.89 -9.34
C LEU A 18 5.35 12.44 -8.78
N PRO A 19 4.25 11.67 -8.71
CA PRO A 19 3.01 12.18 -8.11
C PRO A 19 3.15 12.51 -6.61
N TYR A 20 4.07 11.85 -5.89
CA TYR A 20 4.40 12.22 -4.50
C TYR A 20 4.84 13.68 -4.40
N PHE A 21 5.82 14.11 -5.19
CA PHE A 21 6.31 15.49 -5.09
C PHE A 21 5.30 16.50 -5.63
N LEU A 22 4.56 16.14 -6.69
CA LEU A 22 3.55 17.01 -7.28
C LEU A 22 2.38 17.31 -6.34
N ILE A 23 2.06 16.42 -5.39
CA ILE A 23 0.93 16.59 -4.46
C ILE A 23 1.11 17.81 -3.54
N TYR A 24 2.36 18.22 -3.29
CA TYR A 24 2.73 19.36 -2.44
C TYR A 24 2.84 20.67 -3.21
N GLY A 25 2.67 20.65 -4.53
CA GLY A 25 2.77 21.83 -5.38
C GLY A 25 1.52 22.70 -5.41
N ASP A 26 1.49 23.60 -6.38
CA ASP A 26 0.34 24.45 -6.68
C ASP A 26 -0.85 23.65 -7.24
N ILE A 27 -1.96 24.33 -7.55
CA ILE A 27 -3.16 23.67 -8.07
C ILE A 27 -2.89 22.87 -9.35
N LYS A 28 -2.02 23.38 -10.23
CA LYS A 28 -1.65 22.69 -11.48
C LYS A 28 -0.89 21.42 -11.17
N ALA A 29 0.12 21.50 -10.30
CA ALA A 29 0.87 20.33 -9.85
C ALA A 29 -0.03 19.28 -9.19
N LYS A 30 -0.99 19.69 -8.33
CA LYS A 30 -1.95 18.76 -7.70
C LYS A 30 -2.85 18.06 -8.71
N VAL A 31 -3.35 18.78 -9.73
CA VAL A 31 -4.12 18.16 -10.82
C VAL A 31 -3.24 17.20 -11.63
N THR A 32 -1.99 17.57 -11.91
CA THR A 32 -1.02 16.66 -12.54
C THR A 32 -0.74 15.43 -11.67
N ALA A 33 -0.62 15.58 -10.35
CA ALA A 33 -0.45 14.47 -9.41
C ALA A 33 -1.63 13.51 -9.47
N LEU A 34 -2.86 14.02 -9.47
CA LEU A 34 -4.08 13.20 -9.60
C LEU A 34 -4.09 12.42 -10.92
N ALA A 35 -3.73 13.07 -12.02
CA ALA A 35 -3.60 12.40 -13.32
C ALA A 35 -2.49 11.34 -13.32
N CYS A 36 -1.33 11.63 -12.74
CA CYS A 36 -0.23 10.67 -12.60
C CYS A 36 -0.63 9.46 -11.76
N PHE A 37 -1.29 9.65 -10.61
CA PHE A 37 -1.80 8.54 -9.80
C PHE A 37 -2.81 7.68 -10.59
N ALA A 38 -3.74 8.31 -11.30
CA ALA A 38 -4.70 7.58 -12.13
C ALA A 38 -4.01 6.78 -13.25
N LEU A 39 -3.07 7.38 -13.97
CA LEU A 39 -2.32 6.71 -15.05
C LEU A 39 -1.46 5.56 -14.51
N LEU A 40 -0.74 5.75 -13.41
CA LEU A 40 0.06 4.69 -12.79
C LEU A 40 -0.84 3.56 -12.25
N GLY A 41 -2.00 3.87 -11.69
CA GLY A 41 -2.98 2.86 -11.29
C GLY A 41 -3.53 2.06 -12.48
N LEU A 42 -3.68 2.70 -13.65
CA LEU A 42 -4.06 2.00 -14.88
C LEU A 42 -2.96 1.07 -15.40
N THR A 43 -1.67 1.39 -15.18
CA THR A 43 -0.58 0.49 -15.59
C THR A 43 -0.64 -0.89 -14.92
N ASP A 44 -1.14 -0.97 -13.67
CA ASP A 44 -1.40 -2.23 -12.96
C ASP A 44 -2.46 -3.09 -13.64
N TYR A 45 -3.49 -2.46 -14.19
CA TYR A 45 -4.49 -3.20 -14.96
C TYR A 45 -3.88 -3.82 -16.22
N PHE A 46 -3.00 -3.07 -16.90
CA PHE A 46 -2.32 -3.53 -18.11
C PHE A 46 -1.27 -4.61 -17.83
N ASP A 47 -0.48 -4.50 -16.75
CA ASP A 47 0.49 -5.53 -16.39
C ASP A 47 -0.20 -6.88 -16.11
N GLY A 48 -1.35 -6.86 -15.44
CA GLY A 48 -2.15 -8.05 -15.17
C GLY A 48 -2.80 -8.64 -16.41
N LEU A 49 -3.14 -7.82 -17.41
CA LEU A 49 -3.59 -8.31 -18.72
C LEU A 49 -2.45 -9.00 -19.49
N MET A 50 -1.27 -8.37 -19.53
CA MET A 50 -0.10 -8.94 -20.18
C MET A 50 0.33 -10.25 -19.51
N ALA A 51 0.33 -10.32 -18.18
CA ALA A 51 0.68 -11.53 -17.44
C ALA A 51 -0.28 -12.71 -17.71
N ARG A 52 -1.56 -12.44 -17.98
CA ARG A 52 -2.55 -13.47 -18.37
C ARG A 52 -2.34 -13.98 -19.79
N HIS A 53 -1.85 -13.13 -20.70
CA HIS A 53 -1.63 -13.49 -22.10
C HIS A 53 -0.26 -14.15 -22.33
N ASP A 54 0.80 -13.54 -21.80
CA ASP A 54 2.20 -13.95 -22.06
C ASP A 54 2.80 -14.83 -20.96
N GLY A 55 2.06 -15.07 -19.87
CA GLY A 55 2.51 -15.82 -18.70
C GLY A 55 3.19 -14.94 -17.64
N SER A 56 3.01 -15.31 -16.36
CA SER A 56 3.66 -14.64 -15.23
C SER A 56 5.09 -15.13 -15.05
N THR A 57 6.02 -14.22 -14.77
CA THR A 57 7.41 -14.57 -14.45
C THR A 57 7.60 -14.65 -12.93
N PRO A 58 8.59 -15.41 -12.42
CA PRO A 58 8.89 -15.45 -10.98
C PRO A 58 9.16 -14.06 -10.38
N LEU A 59 9.90 -13.21 -11.09
CA LEU A 59 10.19 -11.83 -10.70
C LEU A 59 8.92 -10.97 -10.64
N GLY A 60 8.03 -11.09 -11.64
CA GLY A 60 6.76 -10.34 -11.65
C GLY A 60 5.88 -10.70 -10.47
N ARG A 61 5.73 -12.01 -10.18
CA ARG A 61 4.95 -12.48 -9.02
C ARG A 61 5.45 -11.94 -7.67
N LEU A 62 6.75 -11.63 -7.57
CA LEU A 62 7.35 -10.99 -6.41
C LEU A 62 7.14 -9.46 -6.41
N LEU A 63 7.36 -8.81 -7.56
CA LEU A 63 7.32 -7.35 -7.67
C LEU A 63 5.90 -6.79 -7.60
N ASP A 64 4.90 -7.47 -8.16
CA ASP A 64 3.54 -6.91 -8.25
C ASP A 64 2.93 -6.64 -6.85
N PRO A 65 2.95 -7.60 -5.88
CA PRO A 65 2.41 -7.33 -4.54
C PRO A 65 3.21 -6.30 -3.75
N VAL A 66 4.48 -6.07 -4.10
CA VAL A 66 5.32 -5.03 -3.49
C VAL A 66 4.98 -3.67 -4.09
N ALA A 67 4.91 -3.57 -5.41
CA ALA A 67 4.56 -2.35 -6.14
C ALA A 67 3.20 -1.79 -5.69
N ASP A 68 2.19 -2.65 -5.52
CA ASP A 68 0.87 -2.25 -5.04
C ASP A 68 0.91 -1.59 -3.66
N LYS A 69 1.70 -2.15 -2.74
CA LYS A 69 1.81 -1.61 -1.38
C LYS A 69 2.62 -0.32 -1.35
N ILE A 70 3.66 -0.20 -2.18
CA ILE A 70 4.39 1.05 -2.37
C ILE A 70 3.46 2.11 -2.96
N PHE A 71 2.64 1.77 -3.95
CA PHE A 71 1.65 2.68 -4.54
C PHE A 71 0.69 3.22 -3.48
N ILE A 72 0.11 2.33 -2.67
CA ILE A 72 -0.79 2.72 -1.56
C ILE A 72 -0.04 3.63 -0.58
N SER A 73 1.24 3.35 -0.31
CA SER A 73 2.05 4.15 0.60
C SER A 73 2.25 5.57 0.12
N VAL A 74 2.65 5.69 -1.15
CA VAL A 74 2.88 6.95 -1.84
C VAL A 74 1.58 7.75 -2.03
N THR A 75 0.43 7.08 -2.02
CA THR A 75 -0.88 7.73 -2.17
C THR A 75 -1.45 8.20 -0.83
N LEU A 76 -1.45 7.36 0.21
CA LEU A 76 -2.16 7.66 1.47
C LEU A 76 -1.35 8.49 2.46
N ILE A 77 -0.03 8.25 2.58
CA ILE A 77 0.79 8.95 3.57
C ILE A 77 0.82 10.47 3.31
N PRO A 78 0.98 10.96 2.07
CA PRO A 78 0.94 12.40 1.81
C PRO A 78 -0.41 13.03 2.13
N LEU A 79 -1.52 12.31 1.95
CA LEU A 79 -2.84 12.81 2.35
C LEU A 79 -2.95 12.99 3.86
N VAL A 80 -2.25 12.18 4.65
CA VAL A 80 -2.16 12.39 6.11
C VAL A 80 -1.28 13.58 6.45
N ASP A 81 -0.13 13.70 5.79
CA ASP A 81 0.81 14.81 5.99
C ASP A 81 0.20 16.18 5.62
N LEU A 82 -0.62 16.21 4.56
CA LEU A 82 -1.40 17.38 4.16
C LEU A 82 -2.62 17.65 5.07
N GLY A 83 -2.91 16.78 6.04
CA GLY A 83 -4.07 16.90 6.93
C GLY A 83 -5.43 16.63 6.26
N ILE A 84 -5.43 16.03 5.06
CA ILE A 84 -6.64 15.69 4.30
C ILE A 84 -7.27 14.41 4.84
N LEU A 85 -6.45 13.40 5.11
CA LEU A 85 -6.87 12.15 5.74
C LEU A 85 -6.38 12.09 7.18
N PRO A 86 -7.24 11.82 8.16
CA PRO A 86 -6.78 11.66 9.53
C PRO A 86 -6.00 10.36 9.72
N LEU A 87 -4.94 10.44 10.51
CA LEU A 87 -4.02 9.32 10.78
C LEU A 87 -4.73 8.07 11.31
N TRP A 88 -5.80 8.22 12.11
CA TRP A 88 -6.54 7.08 12.67
C TRP A 88 -7.27 6.22 11.61
N ILE A 89 -7.50 6.74 10.39
CA ILE A 89 -8.00 5.95 9.25
C ILE A 89 -6.86 5.19 8.59
N VAL A 90 -5.74 5.86 8.37
CA VAL A 90 -4.63 5.33 7.56
C VAL A 90 -3.77 4.35 8.37
N TRP A 91 -3.55 4.60 9.65
CA TRP A 91 -2.71 3.75 10.49
C TRP A 91 -3.19 2.29 10.57
N PRO A 92 -4.49 1.98 10.79
CA PRO A 92 -4.98 0.60 10.79
C PRO A 92 -4.90 -0.09 9.42
N ILE A 93 -5.00 0.68 8.33
CA ILE A 93 -4.80 0.16 6.97
C ILE A 93 -3.38 -0.41 6.84
N PHE A 94 -2.36 0.38 7.21
CA PHE A 94 -0.97 -0.06 7.14
C PHE A 94 -0.67 -1.19 8.12
N LEU A 95 -1.18 -1.13 9.36
CA LEU A 95 -1.04 -2.21 10.34
C LEU A 95 -1.46 -3.53 9.71
N ARG A 96 -2.64 -3.54 9.08
CA ARG A 96 -3.16 -4.73 8.42
C ARG A 96 -2.31 -5.14 7.22
N GLU A 97 -1.83 -4.23 6.37
CA GLU A 97 -1.01 -4.60 5.21
C GLU A 97 0.29 -5.30 5.59
N PHE A 98 1.02 -4.76 6.57
CA PHE A 98 2.25 -5.38 7.06
C PHE A 98 1.95 -6.71 7.76
N MET A 99 0.95 -6.74 8.65
CA MET A 99 0.58 -7.95 9.39
C MET A 99 0.19 -9.12 8.47
N VAL A 100 -0.62 -8.86 7.43
CA VAL A 100 -1.05 -9.90 6.49
C VAL A 100 0.11 -10.46 5.66
N THR A 101 1.15 -9.65 5.41
CA THR A 101 2.34 -10.10 4.70
C THR A 101 3.11 -11.13 5.52
N GLU A 102 3.33 -10.87 6.81
CA GLU A 102 3.99 -11.84 7.70
C GLU A 102 3.15 -13.10 7.93
N PHE A 103 1.84 -12.98 8.11
CA PHE A 103 0.98 -14.15 8.27
C PHE A 103 1.02 -15.08 7.05
N ARG A 104 1.17 -14.52 5.84
CA ARG A 104 1.40 -15.33 4.64
C ARG A 104 2.72 -16.07 4.68
N THR A 105 3.76 -15.45 5.19
CA THR A 105 5.06 -16.11 5.37
C THR A 105 4.94 -17.29 6.34
N PHE A 106 4.32 -17.10 7.52
CA PHE A 106 4.19 -18.19 8.50
C PHE A 106 3.37 -19.37 7.99
N CYS A 107 2.25 -19.10 7.31
CA CYS A 107 1.44 -20.17 6.73
C CYS A 107 2.17 -20.90 5.60
N THR A 108 3.01 -20.21 4.83
CA THR A 108 3.86 -20.83 3.80
C THR A 108 4.83 -21.84 4.44
N THR A 109 5.49 -21.48 5.54
CA THR A 109 6.40 -22.37 6.27
C THR A 109 5.70 -23.66 6.70
N SER A 110 4.44 -23.55 7.11
CA SER A 110 3.62 -24.67 7.56
C SER A 110 2.82 -25.37 6.45
N ARG A 111 3.13 -25.08 5.17
CA ARG A 111 2.46 -25.61 3.97
C ARG A 111 0.93 -25.41 3.96
N LYS A 112 0.42 -24.41 4.68
CA LYS A 112 -0.99 -24.01 4.67
C LYS A 112 -1.20 -22.89 3.67
N GLN A 113 -2.20 -23.01 2.81
CA GLN A 113 -2.56 -21.96 1.90
C GLN A 113 -3.60 -21.03 2.53
N LEU A 114 -3.26 -19.75 2.64
CA LEU A 114 -4.22 -18.70 2.99
C LEU A 114 -4.99 -18.32 1.73
N ARG A 115 -6.29 -18.61 1.71
CA ARG A 115 -7.16 -18.18 0.61
C ARG A 115 -7.36 -16.67 0.66
N VAL A 116 -7.20 -16.02 -0.48
CA VAL A 116 -7.48 -14.58 -0.63
C VAL A 116 -8.99 -14.39 -0.80
N THR A 117 -9.59 -13.57 0.07
CA THR A 117 -11.01 -13.22 -0.04
C THR A 117 -11.29 -12.27 -1.19
N GLU A 118 -12.51 -12.33 -1.71
CA GLU A 118 -13.01 -11.34 -2.68
C GLU A 118 -12.98 -9.90 -2.11
N LEU A 119 -13.26 -9.74 -0.81
CA LEU A 119 -13.13 -8.44 -0.14
C LEU A 119 -11.70 -7.92 -0.14
N ALA A 120 -10.70 -8.78 0.07
CA ALA A 120 -9.30 -8.39 -0.01
C ALA A 120 -8.90 -7.95 -1.43
N LYS A 121 -9.52 -8.52 -2.48
CA LYS A 121 -9.29 -8.13 -3.88
C LYS A 121 -9.89 -6.75 -4.21
N ILE A 122 -11.09 -6.46 -3.70
CA ILE A 122 -11.79 -5.18 -3.98
C ILE A 122 -11.22 -4.03 -3.14
N LYS A 123 -10.73 -4.30 -1.94
CA LYS A 123 -10.21 -3.29 -1.00
C LYS A 123 -9.16 -2.38 -1.63
N THR A 124 -8.20 -2.91 -2.38
CA THR A 124 -7.13 -2.12 -3.01
C THR A 124 -7.71 -1.14 -4.04
N THR A 125 -8.66 -1.61 -4.85
CA THR A 125 -9.39 -0.74 -5.79
C THR A 125 -10.11 0.39 -5.07
N LEU A 126 -10.77 0.10 -3.94
CA LEU A 126 -11.46 1.11 -3.14
C LEU A 126 -10.49 2.10 -2.49
N GLN A 127 -9.31 1.66 -2.04
CA GLN A 127 -8.28 2.54 -1.49
C GLN A 127 -7.76 3.51 -2.54
N MET A 128 -7.40 3.01 -3.73
CA MET A 128 -6.86 3.86 -4.79
C MET A 128 -7.90 4.85 -5.32
N ILE A 129 -9.10 4.38 -5.64
CA ILE A 129 -10.17 5.26 -6.14
C ILE A 129 -10.60 6.24 -5.05
N GLY A 130 -10.84 5.77 -3.83
CA GLY A 130 -11.28 6.61 -2.73
C GLY A 130 -10.24 7.67 -2.35
N ALA A 131 -8.95 7.33 -2.31
CA ALA A 131 -7.90 8.30 -2.09
C ALA A 131 -7.85 9.37 -3.20
N GLY A 132 -8.01 8.96 -4.48
CA GLY A 132 -8.10 9.90 -5.60
C GLY A 132 -9.31 10.84 -5.49
N LEU A 133 -10.49 10.32 -5.13
CA LEU A 133 -11.70 11.13 -4.94
C LEU A 133 -11.55 12.11 -3.77
N ILE A 134 -10.98 11.68 -2.65
CA ILE A 134 -10.71 12.54 -1.49
C ILE A 134 -9.67 13.61 -1.84
N PHE A 135 -8.65 13.25 -2.61
CA PHE A 135 -7.70 14.24 -3.06
C PHE A 135 -8.37 15.27 -4.00
N MET A 136 -9.29 14.82 -4.85
CA MET A 136 -10.06 15.71 -5.73
C MET A 136 -10.97 16.68 -4.95
N THR A 137 -11.59 16.28 -3.84
CA THR A 137 -12.38 17.20 -3.00
C THR A 137 -11.52 18.25 -2.29
N HIS A 138 -10.23 17.96 -2.08
CA HIS A 138 -9.28 18.95 -1.57
C HIS A 138 -8.81 19.92 -2.65
N ILE A 139 -8.57 19.44 -3.88
CA ILE A 139 -8.19 20.28 -5.03
C ILE A 139 -9.34 21.21 -5.42
N PHE A 140 -10.55 20.67 -5.46
CA PHE A 140 -11.78 21.36 -5.84
C PHE A 140 -12.79 21.30 -4.70
N PRO A 141 -12.83 22.33 -3.82
CA PRO A 141 -13.74 22.36 -2.68
C PRO A 141 -15.22 22.36 -3.10
N ASP A 142 -15.51 22.88 -4.29
CA ASP A 142 -16.83 22.74 -4.90
C ASP A 142 -17.06 21.30 -5.39
N LYS A 143 -18.11 20.68 -4.86
CA LYS A 143 -18.53 19.32 -5.21
C LYS A 143 -18.94 19.18 -6.67
N THR A 144 -19.18 20.27 -7.40
CA THR A 144 -19.58 20.24 -8.81
C THR A 144 -18.63 19.37 -9.64
N ILE A 145 -17.32 19.54 -9.49
CA ILE A 145 -16.33 18.76 -10.25
C ILE A 145 -16.39 17.28 -9.85
N LEU A 146 -16.53 16.98 -8.55
CA LEU A 146 -16.70 15.61 -8.05
C LEU A 146 -17.95 14.95 -8.65
N ILE A 147 -19.07 15.64 -8.63
CA ILE A 147 -20.36 15.15 -9.12
C ILE A 147 -20.30 14.95 -10.64
N VAL A 148 -19.73 15.89 -11.38
CA VAL A 148 -19.56 15.78 -12.85
C VAL A 148 -18.65 14.59 -13.19
N PHE A 149 -17.53 14.42 -12.47
CA PHE A 149 -16.64 13.29 -12.67
C PHE A 149 -17.33 11.95 -12.39
N LEU A 150 -18.03 11.83 -11.26
CA LEU A 150 -18.71 10.59 -10.87
C LEU A 150 -19.91 10.26 -11.77
N SER A 151 -20.70 11.26 -12.15
CA SER A 151 -21.81 11.09 -13.09
C SER A 151 -21.33 10.73 -14.49
N GLY A 152 -20.26 11.37 -14.98
CA GLY A 152 -19.61 11.01 -16.24
C GLY A 152 -19.06 9.58 -16.23
N ALA A 153 -18.37 9.18 -15.15
CA ALA A 153 -17.86 7.81 -14.98
C ALA A 153 -19.00 6.77 -14.91
N LEU A 154 -20.09 7.09 -14.20
CA LEU A 154 -21.27 6.23 -14.13
C LEU A 154 -21.93 6.08 -15.50
N LEU A 155 -22.14 7.18 -16.23
CA LEU A 155 -22.72 7.18 -17.58
C LEU A 155 -21.85 6.39 -18.56
N ALA A 156 -20.54 6.61 -18.57
CA ALA A 156 -19.63 5.84 -19.42
C ALA A 156 -19.68 4.33 -19.11
N THR A 157 -19.76 3.97 -17.82
CA THR A 157 -19.88 2.57 -17.39
C THR A 157 -21.24 1.98 -17.79
N LEU A 158 -22.32 2.76 -17.70
CA LEU A 158 -23.67 2.35 -18.15
C LEU A 158 -23.71 2.14 -19.67
N SER A 159 -23.11 3.04 -20.46
CA SER A 159 -23.00 2.89 -21.90
C SER A 159 -22.23 1.63 -22.28
N MET A 160 -21.08 1.39 -21.62
CA MET A 160 -20.30 0.16 -21.80
C MET A 160 -21.12 -1.09 -21.40
N ALA A 161 -21.83 -1.03 -20.29
CA ALA A 161 -22.70 -2.11 -19.82
C ALA A 161 -23.79 -2.44 -20.84
N ALA A 162 -24.46 -1.43 -21.39
CA ALA A 162 -25.49 -1.60 -22.41
C ALA A 162 -24.94 -2.28 -23.67
N VAL A 163 -23.78 -1.84 -24.17
CA VAL A 163 -23.12 -2.45 -25.33
C VAL A 163 -22.74 -3.91 -25.07
N LEU A 164 -22.17 -4.22 -23.90
CA LEU A 164 -21.77 -5.59 -23.56
C LEU A 164 -22.99 -6.49 -23.34
N TYR A 165 -24.05 -5.97 -22.73
CA TYR A 165 -25.31 -6.69 -22.58
C TYR A 165 -25.95 -6.99 -23.94
N TRP A 166 -25.97 -6.01 -24.84
CA TRP A 166 -26.48 -6.21 -26.20
C TRP A 166 -25.70 -7.29 -26.95
N ARG A 167 -24.37 -7.28 -26.83
CA ARG A 167 -23.50 -8.22 -27.56
C ARG A 167 -23.53 -9.63 -26.99
N ASN A 168 -23.51 -9.77 -25.66
CA ASN A 168 -23.25 -11.05 -25.00
C ASN A 168 -24.47 -11.57 -24.21
N HIS A 169 -25.57 -10.83 -24.16
CA HIS A 169 -26.77 -11.09 -23.33
C HIS A 169 -26.49 -11.34 -21.83
N HIS A 170 -25.28 -11.04 -21.37
CA HIS A 170 -24.85 -11.25 -19.99
C HIS A 170 -23.91 -10.13 -19.56
N LEU A 171 -24.10 -9.65 -18.33
CA LEU A 171 -23.26 -8.62 -17.73
C LEU A 171 -22.19 -9.25 -16.84
N SER A 172 -20.92 -8.95 -17.11
CA SER A 172 -19.83 -9.40 -16.24
C SER A 172 -19.98 -8.82 -14.82
N THR A 173 -19.68 -9.63 -13.81
CA THR A 173 -19.64 -9.21 -12.40
C THR A 173 -18.73 -8.02 -12.15
N ARG A 174 -17.69 -7.82 -12.97
CA ARG A 174 -16.80 -6.64 -12.88
C ARG A 174 -17.54 -5.35 -13.22
N VAL A 175 -18.35 -5.37 -14.28
CA VAL A 175 -19.14 -4.21 -14.73
C VAL A 175 -20.22 -3.88 -13.71
N GLN A 176 -20.89 -4.90 -13.17
CA GLN A 176 -21.89 -4.72 -12.10
C GLN A 176 -21.26 -4.07 -10.85
N LYS A 177 -20.10 -4.55 -10.40
CA LYS A 177 -19.37 -3.97 -9.26
C LYS A 177 -18.94 -2.52 -9.53
N ALA A 178 -18.46 -2.22 -10.75
CA ALA A 178 -18.08 -0.86 -11.13
C ALA A 178 -19.28 0.11 -11.13
N LEU A 179 -20.42 -0.32 -11.69
CA LEU A 179 -21.67 0.45 -11.65
C LEU A 179 -22.11 0.75 -10.21
N GLY A 180 -22.14 -0.28 -9.36
CA GLY A 180 -22.49 -0.12 -7.95
C GLY A 180 -21.55 0.84 -7.23
N LEU A 181 -20.23 0.76 -7.51
CA LEU A 181 -19.24 1.65 -6.91
C LEU A 181 -19.43 3.11 -7.32
N PHE A 182 -19.59 3.39 -8.62
CA PHE A 182 -19.78 4.76 -9.10
C PHE A 182 -21.14 5.33 -8.66
N ALA A 183 -22.19 4.52 -8.65
CA ALA A 183 -23.50 4.93 -8.15
C ALA A 183 -23.44 5.27 -6.64
N PHE A 184 -22.79 4.42 -5.83
CA PHE A 184 -22.58 4.69 -4.42
C PHE A 184 -21.74 5.95 -4.19
N GLY A 185 -20.64 6.10 -4.92
CA GLY A 185 -19.80 7.29 -4.86
C GLY A 185 -20.56 8.56 -5.21
N LEU A 186 -21.38 8.53 -6.27
CA LEU A 186 -22.21 9.67 -6.68
C LEU A 186 -23.26 10.01 -5.62
N ALA A 187 -23.95 9.00 -5.06
CA ALA A 187 -24.92 9.19 -3.99
C ALA A 187 -24.27 9.83 -2.75
N VAL A 188 -23.10 9.36 -2.34
CA VAL A 188 -22.31 9.94 -1.24
C VAL A 188 -21.89 11.37 -1.56
N GLY A 189 -21.38 11.63 -2.77
CA GLY A 189 -20.97 12.97 -3.20
C GLY A 189 -22.10 13.99 -3.22
N LEU A 190 -23.31 13.57 -3.61
CA LEU A 190 -24.50 14.40 -3.58
C LEU A 190 -25.02 14.63 -2.16
N ALA A 191 -25.05 13.58 -1.32
CA ALA A 191 -25.69 13.63 -0.01
C ALA A 191 -24.83 14.27 1.10
N LEU A 192 -23.50 14.13 1.04
CA LEU A 192 -22.60 14.43 2.17
C LEU A 192 -21.65 15.59 1.90
N SER A 193 -21.34 16.40 2.92
CA SER A 193 -20.31 17.45 2.85
C SER A 193 -18.89 16.87 2.73
N PRO A 194 -17.88 17.62 2.23
CA PRO A 194 -16.52 17.08 2.05
C PRO A 194 -15.91 16.44 3.31
N PRO A 195 -16.05 17.01 4.52
CA PRO A 195 -15.60 16.33 5.76
C PRO A 195 -16.34 15.01 6.03
N GLN A 196 -17.64 14.97 5.76
CA GLN A 196 -18.44 13.75 5.92
C GLN A 196 -18.02 12.68 4.90
N ILE A 197 -17.71 13.05 3.65
CA ILE A 197 -17.19 12.13 2.63
C ILE A 197 -15.90 11.45 3.11
N ILE A 198 -14.97 12.21 3.70
CA ILE A 198 -13.70 11.69 4.25
C ILE A 198 -13.97 10.68 5.38
N ILE A 199 -14.87 11.01 6.32
CA ILE A 199 -15.21 10.11 7.43
C ILE A 199 -15.91 8.86 6.90
N THR A 200 -16.85 8.99 5.96
CA THR A 200 -17.55 7.84 5.34
C THR A 200 -16.56 6.93 4.64
N TYR A 201 -15.64 7.48 3.83
CA TYR A 201 -14.55 6.70 3.24
C TYR A 201 -13.74 5.98 4.32
N GLY A 202 -13.37 6.68 5.39
CA GLY A 202 -12.63 6.12 6.52
C GLY A 202 -13.32 4.92 7.14
N LEU A 203 -14.59 5.06 7.50
CA LEU A 203 -15.38 4.02 8.13
C LEU A 203 -15.57 2.81 7.21
N VAL A 204 -15.88 3.05 5.93
CA VAL A 204 -15.99 1.98 4.92
C VAL A 204 -14.66 1.26 4.79
N MET A 205 -13.55 2.00 4.68
CA MET A 205 -12.23 1.41 4.54
C MET A 205 -11.78 0.63 5.76
N LEU A 206 -12.05 1.12 6.97
CA LEU A 206 -11.77 0.40 8.20
C LEU A 206 -12.61 -0.86 8.32
N GLY A 207 -13.91 -0.79 8.01
CA GLY A 207 -14.79 -1.97 7.99
C GLY A 207 -14.28 -3.06 7.04
N ILE A 208 -13.93 -2.69 5.81
CA ILE A 208 -13.37 -3.63 4.84
C ILE A 208 -12.00 -4.14 5.29
N THR A 209 -11.15 -3.30 5.86
CA THR A 209 -9.82 -3.67 6.37
C THR A 209 -9.93 -4.70 7.50
N LEU A 210 -10.84 -4.48 8.44
CA LEU A 210 -11.10 -5.38 9.56
C LEU A 210 -11.68 -6.73 9.09
N ILE A 211 -12.73 -6.70 8.26
CA ILE A 211 -13.37 -7.92 7.75
C ILE A 211 -12.40 -8.71 6.85
N SER A 212 -11.64 -8.02 5.99
CA SER A 212 -10.65 -8.69 5.12
C SER A 212 -9.38 -9.12 5.87
N GLY A 213 -9.09 -8.55 7.03
CA GLY A 213 -7.96 -8.90 7.89
C GLY A 213 -8.28 -10.04 8.87
N SER A 214 -9.54 -10.17 9.31
CA SER A 214 -9.96 -11.14 10.32
C SER A 214 -9.64 -12.58 9.95
N GLN A 215 -9.82 -12.97 8.69
CA GLN A 215 -9.49 -14.34 8.25
C GLN A 215 -8.00 -14.65 8.36
N TYR A 216 -7.14 -13.67 8.08
CA TYR A 216 -5.70 -13.80 8.24
C TYR A 216 -5.31 -13.85 9.71
N LEU A 217 -6.00 -13.13 10.59
CA LEU A 217 -5.82 -13.27 12.04
C LEU A 217 -6.22 -14.65 12.52
N ILE A 218 -7.41 -15.14 12.14
CA ILE A 218 -7.93 -16.44 12.59
C ILE A 218 -7.03 -17.60 12.13
N THR A 219 -6.46 -17.52 10.94
CA THR A 219 -5.64 -18.62 10.39
C THR A 219 -4.14 -18.43 10.64
N GLY A 220 -3.64 -17.19 10.52
CA GLY A 220 -2.22 -16.85 10.60
C GLY A 220 -1.70 -16.68 12.02
N LEU A 221 -2.50 -16.11 12.94
CA LEU A 221 -2.06 -15.91 14.32
C LEU A 221 -1.79 -17.24 15.06
N PRO A 222 -2.64 -18.27 14.97
CA PRO A 222 -2.32 -19.57 15.58
C PRO A 222 -1.05 -20.19 15.01
N GLU A 223 -0.75 -19.95 13.72
CA GLU A 223 0.46 -20.47 13.09
C GLU A 223 1.72 -19.74 13.58
N CYS A 224 1.64 -18.42 13.73
CA CYS A 224 2.69 -17.62 14.37
C CYS A 224 2.97 -18.13 15.80
N LEU A 225 1.91 -18.36 16.59
CA LEU A 225 2.04 -18.86 17.97
C LEU A 225 2.66 -20.26 18.03
N ARG A 226 2.33 -21.15 17.07
CA ARG A 226 2.94 -22.49 16.97
C ARG A 226 4.43 -22.45 16.68
N GLN A 227 4.89 -21.47 15.91
CA GLN A 227 6.31 -21.26 15.61
C GLN A 227 7.09 -20.58 16.77
N GLY A 228 6.39 -20.17 17.83
CA GLY A 228 6.99 -19.70 19.08
C GLY A 228 7.53 -18.26 19.05
N LEU A 229 8.36 -17.94 20.04
CA LEU A 229 8.94 -16.60 20.24
C LEU A 229 9.67 -16.03 19.01
N PRO A 230 10.41 -16.82 18.20
CA PRO A 230 11.07 -16.27 17.02
C PRO A 230 10.10 -15.69 15.99
N ALA A 231 8.96 -16.34 15.76
CA ALA A 231 7.94 -15.88 14.82
C ALA A 231 7.21 -14.64 15.36
N LEU A 232 6.85 -14.62 16.64
CA LEU A 232 6.28 -13.44 17.30
C LEU A 232 7.23 -12.24 17.22
N GLY A 233 8.51 -12.46 17.51
CA GLY A 233 9.52 -11.41 17.42
C GLY A 233 9.69 -10.88 15.99
N ARG A 234 9.55 -11.74 14.97
CA ARG A 234 9.56 -11.32 13.56
C ARG A 234 8.31 -10.51 13.20
N LEU A 235 7.13 -10.94 13.64
CA LEU A 235 5.89 -10.21 13.44
C LEU A 235 5.95 -8.82 14.08
N VAL A 236 6.39 -8.72 15.33
CA VAL A 236 6.54 -7.43 16.01
C VAL A 236 7.57 -6.57 15.27
N ALA A 237 8.68 -7.17 14.85
CA ALA A 237 9.73 -6.48 14.13
C ALA A 237 9.28 -5.88 12.79
N SER A 238 8.41 -6.57 12.07
CA SER A 238 7.88 -6.10 10.78
C SER A 238 6.86 -4.97 10.92
N LEU A 239 6.30 -4.78 12.11
CA LEU A 239 5.26 -3.79 12.39
C LEU A 239 5.81 -2.50 13.03
N ILE A 240 6.79 -2.62 13.93
CA ILE A 240 7.24 -1.48 14.75
C ILE A 240 7.73 -0.30 13.90
N LEU A 241 8.72 -0.52 13.01
CA LEU A 241 9.36 0.59 12.30
C LEU A 241 8.41 1.39 11.41
N PRO A 242 7.65 0.76 10.49
CA PRO A 242 6.79 1.54 9.61
C PRO A 242 5.62 2.18 10.36
N LEU A 243 5.03 1.50 11.35
CA LEU A 243 3.89 2.03 12.09
C LEU A 243 4.27 3.11 13.09
N LEU A 244 5.43 2.99 13.73
CA LEU A 244 5.97 4.03 14.60
C LEU A 244 6.37 5.26 13.78
N SER A 245 7.00 5.07 12.62
CA SER A 245 7.33 6.17 11.70
C SER A 245 6.06 6.92 11.25
N LEU A 246 5.00 6.17 10.90
CA LEU A 246 3.71 6.76 10.54
C LEU A 246 3.03 7.47 11.72
N ALA A 247 3.14 6.93 12.93
CA ALA A 247 2.57 7.54 14.13
C ALA A 247 3.30 8.81 14.58
N LEU A 248 4.62 8.87 14.40
CA LEU A 248 5.44 10.03 14.73
C LEU A 248 5.44 11.11 13.65
N MET A 249 4.95 10.79 12.45
CA MET A 249 4.93 11.70 11.31
C MET A 249 4.32 13.09 11.62
N PRO A 250 3.18 13.21 12.34
CA PRO A 250 2.60 14.52 12.66
C PRO A 250 3.49 15.39 13.57
N SER A 251 4.44 14.78 14.27
CA SER A 251 5.42 15.47 15.13
C SER A 251 6.74 15.76 14.41
N ALA A 252 6.91 15.29 13.18
CA ALA A 252 8.09 15.55 12.36
C ALA A 252 7.94 16.85 11.56
N PRO A 253 9.05 17.53 11.22
CA PRO A 253 9.07 18.54 10.16
C PRO A 253 8.50 17.96 8.86
N LYS A 254 7.71 18.76 8.13
CA LYS A 254 7.01 18.32 6.91
C LYS A 254 7.95 17.82 5.84
N GLU A 255 9.18 18.35 5.79
CA GLU A 255 10.22 17.94 4.85
C GLU A 255 10.63 16.47 5.04
N LEU A 256 10.37 15.89 6.22
CA LEU A 256 10.73 14.52 6.57
C LEU A 256 9.58 13.52 6.33
N SER A 257 8.40 13.95 5.90
CA SER A 257 7.29 13.03 5.57
C SER A 257 7.68 12.04 4.46
N VAL A 258 8.59 12.44 3.57
CA VAL A 258 9.17 11.57 2.54
C VAL A 258 9.90 10.37 3.15
N LEU A 259 10.55 10.53 4.29
CA LEU A 259 11.25 9.44 4.98
C LEU A 259 10.25 8.38 5.45
N VAL A 260 9.07 8.77 5.91
CA VAL A 260 8.02 7.83 6.32
C VAL A 260 7.53 6.99 5.13
N VAL A 261 7.37 7.62 3.96
CA VAL A 261 7.03 6.90 2.72
C VAL A 261 8.16 5.94 2.31
N ILE A 262 9.41 6.38 2.36
CA ILE A 262 10.58 5.55 2.04
C ILE A 262 10.68 4.36 3.00
N ILE A 263 10.54 4.58 4.31
CA ILE A 263 10.54 3.52 5.31
C ILE A 263 9.44 2.52 5.01
N ALA A 264 8.19 2.96 4.79
CA ALA A 264 7.08 2.07 4.46
C ALA A 264 7.35 1.25 3.17
N ALA A 265 7.88 1.90 2.13
CA ALA A 265 8.20 1.24 0.86
C ALA A 265 9.31 0.19 1.00
N LEU A 266 10.39 0.53 1.69
CA LEU A 266 11.50 -0.39 1.97
C LEU A 266 11.06 -1.56 2.85
N GLU A 267 10.21 -1.29 3.85
CA GLU A 267 9.64 -2.30 4.71
C GLU A 267 8.77 -3.28 3.92
N PHE A 268 7.88 -2.81 3.05
CA PHE A 268 7.09 -3.67 2.18
C PHE A 268 7.95 -4.48 1.20
N GLY A 269 8.97 -3.87 0.62
CA GLY A 269 9.91 -4.56 -0.27
C GLY A 269 10.67 -5.65 0.47
N SER A 270 11.20 -5.33 1.65
CA SER A 270 11.96 -6.27 2.47
C SER A 270 11.12 -7.45 2.96
N GLN A 271 9.87 -7.23 3.38
CA GLN A 271 8.95 -8.31 3.76
C GLN A 271 8.56 -9.19 2.57
N GLY A 272 8.38 -8.59 1.39
CA GLY A 272 8.12 -9.35 0.16
C GLY A 272 9.29 -10.27 -0.19
N LEU A 273 10.52 -9.76 -0.07
CA LEU A 273 11.74 -10.54 -0.29
C LEU A 273 11.91 -11.65 0.75
N ASP A 274 11.71 -11.35 2.04
CA ASP A 274 11.80 -12.34 3.12
C ASP A 274 10.76 -13.46 2.95
N MET A 275 9.54 -13.14 2.50
CA MET A 275 8.51 -14.12 2.19
C MET A 275 8.92 -15.04 1.03
N TRP A 276 9.46 -14.46 -0.05
CA TRP A 276 9.94 -15.21 -1.21
C TRP A 276 11.10 -16.15 -0.85
N ALA A 277 12.03 -15.69 -0.01
CA ALA A 277 13.13 -16.51 0.46
C ALA A 277 12.67 -17.76 1.18
N VAL A 278 11.68 -17.62 2.07
CA VAL A 278 11.06 -18.74 2.77
C VAL A 278 10.36 -19.69 1.80
N GLN A 279 9.70 -19.18 0.76
CA GLN A 279 9.06 -19.99 -0.28
C GLN A 279 10.07 -20.83 -1.08
N GLU A 280 11.22 -20.25 -1.41
CA GLU A 280 12.27 -20.89 -2.21
C GLU A 280 13.29 -21.66 -1.35
N GLY A 281 13.10 -21.74 -0.02
CA GLY A 281 14.02 -22.39 0.90
C GLY A 281 15.41 -21.74 0.96
N LYS A 282 15.52 -20.44 0.66
CA LYS A 282 16.77 -19.67 0.71
C LYS A 282 17.01 -19.09 2.12
N VAL A 283 18.18 -18.50 2.32
CA VAL A 283 18.61 -17.93 3.61
C VAL A 283 17.70 -16.75 4.00
N ASP A 284 17.11 -16.85 5.19
CA ASP A 284 16.31 -15.79 5.82
C ASP A 284 17.20 -14.94 6.75
N ILE A 285 17.30 -13.64 6.48
CA ILE A 285 18.08 -12.69 7.28
C ILE A 285 17.24 -11.80 8.20
N SER A 286 15.94 -12.10 8.35
CA SER A 286 15.01 -11.33 9.21
C SER A 286 15.45 -11.25 10.68
N TRP A 287 16.33 -12.15 11.14
CA TRP A 287 16.95 -12.07 12.45
C TRP A 287 17.78 -10.78 12.64
N ILE A 288 18.43 -10.26 11.58
CA ILE A 288 19.21 -9.00 11.62
C ILE A 288 18.29 -7.85 11.98
N LYS A 289 17.10 -7.83 11.36
CA LYS A 289 16.10 -6.80 11.60
C LYS A 289 15.67 -6.78 13.05
N ARG A 290 15.36 -7.95 13.60
CA ARG A 290 14.91 -8.12 14.99
C ARG A 290 15.96 -7.71 16.02
N HIS A 291 17.21 -8.15 15.87
CA HIS A 291 18.22 -7.98 16.93
C HIS A 291 19.12 -6.76 16.75
N ILE A 292 19.19 -6.17 15.56
CA ILE A 292 20.11 -5.06 15.27
C ILE A 292 19.31 -3.83 14.86
N ILE A 293 18.58 -3.89 13.76
CA ILE A 293 17.98 -2.70 13.15
C ILE A 293 16.97 -2.04 14.07
N ILE A 294 16.04 -2.80 14.63
CA ILE A 294 14.99 -2.25 15.50
C ILE A 294 15.55 -1.69 16.80
N PRO A 295 16.40 -2.42 17.55
CA PRO A 295 17.02 -1.86 18.75
C PRO A 295 17.78 -0.57 18.47
N VAL A 296 18.56 -0.51 17.38
CA VAL A 296 19.32 0.70 17.01
C VAL A 296 18.38 1.86 16.66
N ALA A 297 17.33 1.60 15.85
CA ALA A 297 16.33 2.61 15.52
C ALA A 297 15.61 3.14 16.77
N LEU A 298 15.10 2.26 17.63
CA LEU A 298 14.43 2.66 18.87
C LEU A 298 15.37 3.39 19.84
N LEU A 299 16.62 2.96 19.94
CA LEU A 299 17.64 3.63 20.74
C LEU A 299 17.89 5.05 20.22
N SER A 300 17.90 5.27 18.90
CA SER A 300 18.05 6.63 18.34
C SER A 300 16.91 7.56 18.76
N LEU A 301 15.67 7.05 18.83
CA LEU A 301 14.52 7.81 19.32
C LEU A 301 14.66 8.09 20.83
N LEU A 302 15.02 7.08 21.61
CA LEU A 302 15.15 7.19 23.07
C LEU A 302 16.27 8.15 23.48
N LEU A 303 17.46 8.01 22.89
CA LEU A 303 18.60 8.88 23.16
C LEU A 303 18.33 10.30 22.66
N GLY A 304 17.74 10.44 21.47
CA GLY A 304 17.32 11.73 20.93
C GLY A 304 16.37 12.44 21.88
N TRP A 305 15.40 11.72 22.45
CA TRP A 305 14.45 12.29 23.38
C TRP A 305 15.13 12.68 24.69
N MET A 306 15.95 11.80 25.25
CA MET A 306 16.63 12.01 26.53
C MET A 306 17.59 13.22 26.50
N PHE A 307 18.32 13.43 25.41
CA PHE A 307 19.36 14.47 25.33
C PHE A 307 18.92 15.75 24.61
N TYR A 308 17.99 15.67 23.65
CA TYR A 308 17.66 16.78 22.76
C TYR A 308 16.16 17.10 22.68
N GLY A 309 15.33 16.40 23.47
CA GLY A 309 13.88 16.57 23.48
C GLY A 309 13.15 15.86 22.35
N PHE A 310 11.84 15.68 22.50
CA PHE A 310 11.01 14.85 21.60
C PHE A 310 11.02 15.35 20.14
N ASN A 311 10.92 16.67 19.93
CA ASN A 311 10.89 17.26 18.59
C ASN A 311 12.20 17.04 17.81
N SER A 312 13.33 16.93 18.50
CA SER A 312 14.64 16.63 17.88
C SER A 312 14.84 15.11 17.71
N ALA A 313 14.22 14.32 18.59
CA ALA A 313 14.30 12.86 18.56
C ALA A 313 13.63 12.24 17.33
N VAL A 314 12.48 12.78 16.92
CA VAL A 314 11.70 12.24 15.79
C VAL A 314 12.48 12.33 14.46
N PRO A 315 13.07 13.48 14.07
CA PRO A 315 13.96 13.55 12.91
C PRO A 315 15.13 12.56 12.96
N ALA A 316 15.81 12.46 14.11
CA ALA A 316 16.94 11.55 14.28
C ALA A 316 16.52 10.08 14.09
N PHE A 317 15.36 9.72 14.64
CA PHE A 317 14.74 8.41 14.43
C PHE A 317 14.43 8.14 12.96
N LEU A 318 13.79 9.07 12.26
CA LEU A 318 13.40 8.87 10.85
C LEU A 318 14.63 8.71 9.94
N TRP A 319 15.67 9.53 10.11
CA TRP A 319 16.91 9.41 9.35
C TRP A 319 17.63 8.10 9.63
N THR A 320 17.79 7.75 10.91
CA THR A 320 18.46 6.51 11.33
C THR A 320 17.70 5.29 10.79
N THR A 321 16.38 5.27 10.96
CA THR A 321 15.53 4.17 10.48
C THR A 321 15.60 4.03 8.97
N THR A 322 15.53 5.14 8.23
CA THR A 322 15.66 5.13 6.76
C THR A 322 16.99 4.52 6.33
N GLY A 323 18.11 4.97 6.90
CA GLY A 323 19.44 4.43 6.59
C GLY A 323 19.55 2.93 6.88
N LEU A 324 19.03 2.49 8.01
CA LEU A 324 19.03 1.07 8.37
C LEU A 324 18.15 0.23 7.44
N CYS A 325 16.94 0.70 7.08
CA CYS A 325 16.06 0.03 6.14
C CYS A 325 16.68 -0.07 4.74
N ILE A 326 17.43 0.94 4.29
CA ILE A 326 18.18 0.91 3.02
C ILE A 326 19.24 -0.18 3.09
N CYS A 327 20.08 -0.17 4.12
CA CYS A 327 21.14 -1.16 4.31
C CYS A 327 20.57 -2.59 4.34
N TYR A 328 19.47 -2.81 5.07
CA TYR A 328 18.79 -4.10 5.14
C TYR A 328 18.29 -4.55 3.77
N THR A 329 17.57 -3.68 3.07
CA THR A 329 16.98 -3.99 1.78
C THR A 329 18.07 -4.29 0.74
N MET A 330 19.16 -3.54 0.73
CA MET A 330 20.32 -3.80 -0.15
C MET A 330 20.99 -5.13 0.16
N ALA A 331 21.20 -5.45 1.45
CA ALA A 331 21.73 -6.75 1.85
C ALA A 331 20.80 -7.89 1.38
N ASN A 332 19.50 -7.70 1.54
CA ASN A 332 18.49 -8.68 1.15
C ASN A 332 18.50 -8.95 -0.35
N ILE A 333 18.44 -7.89 -1.16
CA ILE A 333 18.52 -7.97 -2.63
C ILE A 333 19.82 -8.68 -3.05
N ARG A 334 20.96 -8.35 -2.44
CA ARG A 334 22.25 -8.94 -2.80
C ARG A 334 22.32 -10.45 -2.50
N ILE A 335 21.78 -10.88 -1.36
CA ILE A 335 21.75 -12.30 -0.97
C ILE A 335 20.84 -13.06 -1.93
N TYR A 336 19.65 -12.52 -2.23
CA TYR A 336 18.69 -13.18 -3.11
C TYR A 336 19.11 -13.20 -4.57
N TRP A 337 19.75 -12.13 -5.05
CA TRP A 337 20.33 -12.12 -6.38
C TRP A 337 21.35 -13.24 -6.55
N LYS A 338 22.28 -13.42 -5.59
CA LYS A 338 23.23 -14.54 -5.60
C LYS A 338 22.52 -15.90 -5.55
N ALA A 339 21.48 -16.02 -4.73
CA ALA A 339 20.73 -17.26 -4.59
C ALA A 339 19.97 -17.68 -5.86
N SER A 340 19.58 -16.72 -6.70
CA SER A 340 18.86 -16.95 -7.96
C SER A 340 19.77 -17.39 -9.12
N TYR A 341 21.07 -17.09 -9.08
CA TYR A 341 22.03 -17.50 -10.13
C TYR A 341 22.60 -18.91 -9.93
N ASN A 342 22.47 -19.46 -8.73
CA ASN A 342 22.98 -20.79 -8.37
C ASN A 342 21.95 -21.93 -8.54
N ASN A 343 20.79 -21.64 -9.16
CA ASN A 343 19.74 -22.61 -9.55
C ASN A 343 19.59 -22.61 -11.07
#